data_AF-A0A355G5X6-F1
#
_entry.id   AF-A0A355G5X6-F1
#
_cell.length_a   1.000
_cell.length_b   1.000
_cell.length_c   1.000
_cell.angle_alpha   90.00
_cell.angle_beta   90.00
_cell.angle_gamma   90.00
#
_symmetry.space_group_name_H-M   'P 1'
#
loop_
_entity.id
_entity.type
_entity.pdbx_description
1 polymer ?
#
loop_
_entity_poly.entity_id
_entity_poly.type
_entity_poly.pdbx_seq_one_letter_code
_entity_poly.pdbx_strand_id
1 'polypeptide(L)'
;YQEREFLEACDDWQFPIFLTLMLTGLRPGELTHLLLPDDLDLKAGILYIRNKPHLGWQVKTRNEREIPLIDELRDVLKITVGNRVTGPVFLQRRYSSGSVRPEINDHSEKQLEDLLQQRIAQEEADSGKAINRSQWMKLSRTIWRNCGALKTDRIRTEFIRLTKQIELPQFTAPKSLRHLFATCLQDGNVDPLIRSELMGHSTSATNGASHGLGMTATYTHSRPETKRQQLSQALMIRPAREIANTWFSSTSQ
;
A
#
# COMPACT_ATOMS: atom_id res chain seq x y z
N TYR A 1 -5.26 19.13 -13.36
CA TYR A 1 -5.74 20.20 -12.47
C TYR A 1 -6.14 19.61 -11.11
N GLN A 2 -7.22 18.83 -11.01
CA GLN A 2 -7.67 18.24 -9.73
C GLN A 2 -6.64 17.33 -9.01
N GLU A 3 -5.86 16.54 -9.75
CA GLU A 3 -4.77 15.73 -9.17
C GLU A 3 -3.68 16.59 -8.52
N ARG A 4 -3.31 17.69 -9.18
CA ARG A 4 -2.29 18.62 -8.71
C ARG A 4 -2.74 19.30 -7.43
N GLU A 5 -3.92 19.90 -7.44
CA GLU A 5 -4.50 20.54 -6.26
C GLU A 5 -4.63 19.58 -5.08
N PHE A 6 -5.02 18.33 -5.33
CA PHE A 6 -5.11 17.32 -4.28
C PHE A 6 -3.76 17.01 -3.63
N LEU A 7 -2.70 16.84 -4.43
CA LEU A 7 -1.36 16.54 -3.93
C LEU A 7 -0.70 17.75 -3.28
N GLU A 8 -0.88 18.96 -3.84
CA GLU A 8 -0.36 20.21 -3.26
C GLU A 8 -1.06 20.57 -1.94
N ALA A 9 -2.30 20.13 -1.73
CA ALA A 9 -3.02 20.30 -0.47
C ALA A 9 -2.60 19.31 0.63
N CYS A 10 -1.82 18.26 0.29
CA CYS A 10 -1.37 17.28 1.27
C CYS A 10 -0.26 17.85 2.17
N ASP A 11 -0.35 17.57 3.47
CA ASP A 11 0.79 17.73 4.37
C ASP A 11 1.84 16.61 4.19
N ASP A 12 3.03 16.78 4.79
CA ASP A 12 4.16 15.84 4.63
C ASP A 12 3.86 14.40 5.09
N TRP A 13 2.87 14.21 5.96
CA TRP A 13 2.43 12.88 6.37
C TRP A 13 1.44 12.30 5.35
N GLN A 14 0.52 13.11 4.84
CA GLN A 14 -0.49 12.72 3.84
C GLN A 14 0.11 12.45 2.47
N PHE A 15 1.08 13.27 2.04
CA PHE A 15 1.65 13.27 0.70
C PHE A 15 2.16 11.89 0.25
N PRO A 16 3.10 11.24 0.97
CA PRO A 16 3.63 9.94 0.54
C PRO A 16 2.57 8.83 0.51
N ILE A 17 1.57 8.89 1.40
CA ILE A 17 0.47 7.91 1.46
C ILE A 17 -0.39 8.02 0.20
N PHE A 18 -0.88 9.23 -0.11
CA PHE A 18 -1.79 9.40 -1.24
C PHE A 18 -1.09 9.31 -2.58
N LEU A 19 0.16 9.79 -2.68
CA LEU A 19 0.99 9.59 -3.87
C LEU A 19 1.16 8.10 -4.15
N THR A 20 1.45 7.29 -3.13
CA THR A 20 1.54 5.83 -3.28
C THR A 20 0.25 5.25 -3.80
N LEU A 21 -0.90 5.54 -3.17
CA LEU A 21 -2.21 5.03 -3.64
C LEU A 21 -2.52 5.42 -5.09
N MET A 22 -2.14 6.63 -5.49
CA MET A 22 -2.40 7.18 -6.81
C MET A 22 -1.51 6.55 -7.89
N LEU A 23 -0.23 6.29 -7.60
CA LEU A 23 0.75 5.80 -8.57
C LEU A 23 0.88 4.27 -8.62
N THR A 24 0.29 3.55 -7.68
CA THR A 24 0.36 2.07 -7.60
C THR A 24 -1.03 1.42 -7.67
N GLY A 25 -2.09 2.20 -7.51
CA GLY A 25 -3.46 1.70 -7.49
C GLY A 25 -3.78 0.78 -6.31
N LEU A 26 -3.01 0.80 -5.23
CA LEU A 26 -3.27 -0.04 -4.05
C LEU A 26 -4.65 0.21 -3.45
N ARG A 27 -5.20 -0.83 -2.83
CA ARG A 27 -6.32 -0.66 -1.89
C ARG A 27 -5.76 -0.07 -0.59
N PRO A 28 -6.52 0.78 0.13
CA PRO A 28 -6.08 1.30 1.43
C PRO A 28 -5.62 0.21 2.41
N GLY A 29 -6.31 -0.93 2.45
CA GLY A 29 -5.92 -2.06 3.29
C GLY A 29 -4.64 -2.78 2.82
N GLU A 30 -4.25 -2.70 1.54
CA GLU A 30 -2.95 -3.20 1.09
C GLU A 30 -1.84 -2.27 1.57
N LEU A 31 -2.02 -0.95 1.42
CA LEU A 31 -1.05 0.06 1.86
C LEU A 31 -0.73 -0.03 3.36
N THR A 32 -1.74 -0.27 4.20
CA THR A 32 -1.54 -0.30 5.66
C THR A 32 -0.81 -1.53 6.19
N HIS A 33 -0.65 -2.58 5.38
CA HIS A 33 -0.02 -3.84 5.77
C HIS A 33 1.30 -4.11 5.04
N LEU A 34 1.84 -3.09 4.36
CA LEU A 34 3.19 -3.13 3.80
C LEU A 34 4.22 -3.12 4.93
N LEU A 35 5.10 -4.11 4.98
CA LEU A 35 6.19 -4.24 5.93
C LEU A 35 7.56 -4.08 5.25
N LEU A 36 8.50 -3.51 6.00
CA LEU A 36 9.91 -3.48 5.67
C LEU A 36 10.62 -4.70 6.26
N PRO A 37 11.64 -5.24 5.57
CA PRO A 37 12.00 -4.97 4.17
C PRO A 37 11.15 -5.79 3.17
N ASP A 38 10.33 -6.71 3.67
CA ASP A 38 9.75 -7.82 2.90
C ASP A 38 8.84 -7.38 1.73
N ASP A 39 8.11 -6.27 1.89
CA ASP A 39 7.16 -5.77 0.90
C ASP A 39 7.67 -4.58 0.08
N LEU A 40 8.82 -4.00 0.42
CA LEU A 40 9.35 -2.82 -0.26
C LEU A 40 10.86 -2.94 -0.50
N ASP A 41 11.22 -3.26 -1.74
CA ASP A 41 12.60 -3.24 -2.20
C ASP A 41 12.89 -1.93 -2.94
N LEU A 42 13.45 -0.96 -2.21
CA LEU A 42 13.85 0.33 -2.77
C LEU A 42 15.06 0.23 -3.72
N LYS A 43 15.89 -0.82 -3.62
CA LYS A 43 17.04 -1.02 -4.50
C LYS A 43 16.57 -1.55 -5.86
N ALA A 44 15.76 -2.60 -5.83
CA ALA A 44 15.16 -3.15 -7.03
C ALA A 44 14.08 -2.23 -7.61
N GLY A 45 13.48 -1.35 -6.80
CA GLY A 45 12.36 -0.49 -7.20
C GLY A 45 11.09 -1.32 -7.40
N ILE A 46 10.79 -2.19 -6.44
CA ILE A 46 9.64 -3.11 -6.48
C ILE A 46 8.90 -3.06 -5.14
N LEU A 47 7.58 -2.98 -5.23
CA LEU A 47 6.66 -3.14 -4.11
C LEU A 47 5.94 -4.49 -4.24
N TYR A 48 5.96 -5.30 -3.18
CA TYR A 48 5.30 -6.60 -3.13
C TYR A 48 4.02 -6.52 -2.31
N ILE A 49 2.94 -7.06 -2.84
CA ILE A 49 1.67 -7.20 -2.14
C ILE A 49 1.50 -8.68 -1.80
N ARG A 50 1.79 -9.06 -0.57
CA ARG A 50 1.79 -10.46 -0.09
C ARG A 50 0.76 -10.68 1.02
N ASN A 51 0.09 -11.82 1.04
CA ASN A 51 -0.81 -12.17 2.12
C ASN A 51 -0.02 -12.45 3.40
N LYS A 52 -0.54 -12.03 4.55
CA LYS A 52 0.05 -12.27 5.88
C LYS A 52 -0.96 -12.99 6.77
N PRO A 53 -1.42 -14.20 6.38
CA PRO A 53 -2.48 -14.91 7.10
C PRO A 53 -2.11 -15.17 8.55
N HIS A 54 -0.84 -15.44 8.83
CA HIS A 54 -0.31 -15.66 10.16
C HIS A 54 -0.41 -14.40 11.04
N LEU A 55 -0.38 -13.19 10.45
CA LEU A 55 -0.64 -11.91 11.14
C LEU A 55 -2.11 -11.45 11.06
N GLY A 56 -3.05 -12.30 10.61
CA GLY A 56 -4.46 -11.92 10.52
C GLY A 56 -4.83 -10.99 9.39
N TRP A 57 -4.01 -10.94 8.33
CA TRP A 57 -4.29 -10.13 7.17
C TRP A 57 -4.18 -10.91 5.85
N GLN A 58 -5.16 -10.71 4.97
CA GLN A 58 -5.15 -11.26 3.61
C GLN A 58 -5.71 -10.22 2.64
N VAL A 59 -5.19 -10.23 1.41
CA VAL A 59 -5.75 -9.43 0.33
C VAL A 59 -7.15 -9.95 0.01
N LYS A 60 -8.09 -9.05 -0.30
CA LYS A 60 -9.49 -9.42 -0.60
C LYS A 60 -9.61 -10.51 -1.67
N THR A 61 -8.75 -10.48 -2.70
CA THR A 61 -8.74 -11.45 -3.80
C THR A 61 -7.78 -12.61 -3.55
N ARG A 62 -7.00 -12.59 -2.46
CA ARG A 62 -5.85 -13.47 -2.17
C ARG A 62 -4.74 -13.45 -3.23
N ASN A 63 -4.83 -12.59 -4.24
CA ASN A 63 -3.82 -12.48 -5.28
C ASN A 63 -2.69 -11.58 -4.82
N GLU A 64 -1.51 -12.19 -4.77
CA GLU A 64 -0.26 -11.49 -4.56
C GLU A 64 0.23 -10.90 -5.88
N ARG A 65 0.95 -9.79 -5.81
CA ARG A 65 1.49 -9.13 -7.01
C ARG A 65 2.70 -8.28 -6.70
N GLU A 66 3.43 -7.99 -7.74
CA GLU A 66 4.58 -7.10 -7.74
C GLU A 66 4.23 -5.85 -8.54
N ILE A 67 4.57 -4.69 -8.00
CA ILE A 67 4.34 -3.39 -8.62
C ILE A 67 5.70 -2.71 -8.75
N PRO A 68 6.21 -2.50 -9.97
CA PRO A 68 7.39 -1.68 -10.17
C PRO A 68 7.15 -0.26 -9.68
N LEU A 69 8.13 0.32 -9.01
CA LEU A 69 8.11 1.72 -8.60
C LEU A 69 8.66 2.58 -9.73
N ILE A 70 8.01 3.72 -9.97
CA ILE A 70 8.63 4.82 -10.72
C ILE A 70 9.65 5.52 -9.82
N ASP A 71 10.63 6.19 -10.43
CA ASP A 71 11.75 6.78 -9.71
C ASP A 71 11.28 7.82 -8.68
N GLU A 72 10.32 8.67 -9.03
CA GLU A 72 9.82 9.74 -8.14
C GLU A 72 9.14 9.16 -6.89
N LEU A 73 8.34 8.10 -7.06
CA LEU A 73 7.71 7.44 -5.93
C LEU A 73 8.76 6.73 -5.05
N ARG A 74 9.75 6.08 -5.67
CA ARG A 74 10.84 5.45 -4.93
C ARG A 74 11.59 6.46 -4.07
N ASP A 75 11.84 7.66 -4.60
CA ASP A 75 12.58 8.69 -3.89
C ASP A 75 11.77 9.30 -2.73
N VAL A 76 10.46 9.51 -2.92
CA VAL A 76 9.53 9.85 -1.82
C VAL A 76 9.49 8.76 -0.74
N LEU A 77 9.46 7.48 -1.14
CA LEU A 77 9.44 6.36 -0.21
C LEU A 77 10.76 6.22 0.56
N LYS A 78 11.92 6.54 -0.04
CA LYS A 78 13.20 6.58 0.68
C LYS A 78 13.16 7.56 1.85
N ILE A 79 12.62 8.76 1.65
CA ILE A 79 12.45 9.76 2.72
C ILE A 79 11.44 9.24 3.77
N THR A 80 10.31 8.70 3.32
CA THR A 80 9.23 8.21 4.20
C THR A 80 9.69 7.06 5.09
N VAL A 81 10.51 6.16 4.56
CA VAL A 81 11.10 5.05 5.32
C VAL A 81 12.21 5.58 6.24
N GLY A 82 13.03 6.52 5.75
CA GLY A 82 14.19 7.03 6.45
C GLY A 82 15.18 5.91 6.74
N ASN A 83 15.71 5.86 7.96
CA ASN A 83 16.67 4.83 8.40
C ASN A 83 16.01 3.55 8.95
N ARG A 84 14.68 3.39 8.78
CA ARG A 84 13.97 2.22 9.32
C ARG A 84 14.27 0.99 8.47
N VAL A 85 14.64 -0.09 9.15
CA VAL A 85 14.98 -1.37 8.51
C VAL A 85 13.78 -2.31 8.50
N THR A 86 12.90 -2.21 9.49
CA THR A 86 11.77 -3.11 9.72
C THR A 86 10.49 -2.34 10.07
N GLY A 87 9.38 -3.07 10.21
CA GLY A 87 8.08 -2.51 10.60
C GLY A 87 7.28 -1.96 9.41
N PRO A 88 6.13 -1.32 9.68
CA PRO A 88 5.23 -0.86 8.61
C PRO A 88 5.84 0.25 7.76
N VAL A 89 5.67 0.20 6.44
CA VAL A 89 6.14 1.27 5.54
C VAL A 89 5.52 2.62 5.93
N PHE A 90 4.22 2.63 6.19
CA PHE A 90 3.49 3.84 6.62
C PHE A 90 3.04 3.74 8.08
N LEU A 91 3.47 4.73 8.87
CA LEU A 91 3.13 4.84 10.28
C LEU A 91 1.92 5.76 10.48
N GLN A 92 1.21 5.55 11.60
CA GLN A 92 0.17 6.48 12.03
C GLN A 92 0.74 7.89 12.25
N ARG A 93 -0.08 8.90 11.95
CA ARG A 93 0.27 10.33 12.05
C ARG A 93 0.94 10.73 13.37
N ARG A 94 0.53 10.14 14.49
CA ARG A 94 1.12 10.40 15.82
C ARG A 94 2.61 10.04 15.95
N TYR A 95 3.12 9.20 15.06
CA TYR A 95 4.52 8.79 15.01
C TYR A 95 5.33 9.57 13.96
N SER A 96 4.69 10.47 13.21
CA SER A 96 5.33 11.24 12.12
C SER A 96 6.36 12.24 12.62
N SER A 97 6.21 12.78 13.84
CA SER A 97 7.13 13.78 14.40
C SER A 97 8.37 13.17 15.06
N GLY A 98 8.48 11.83 15.11
CA GLY A 98 9.58 11.13 15.79
C GLY A 98 9.58 11.21 17.32
N SER A 99 8.75 12.07 17.92
CA SER A 99 8.66 12.29 19.37
C SER A 99 8.11 11.08 20.13
N VAL A 100 7.30 10.27 19.45
CA VAL A 100 6.77 9.01 19.97
C VAL A 100 7.18 7.92 18.98
N ARG A 101 7.67 6.79 19.46
CA ARG A 101 7.97 5.61 18.63
C ARG A 101 6.99 4.47 18.96
N PRO A 102 6.59 3.67 17.97
CA PRO A 102 5.81 2.46 18.24
C PRO A 102 6.62 1.47 19.08
N GLU A 103 5.96 0.74 19.97
CA GLU A 103 6.59 -0.20 20.90
C GLU A 103 7.39 -1.30 20.19
N ILE A 104 6.91 -1.76 19.03
CA ILE A 104 7.47 -2.90 18.29
C ILE A 104 7.81 -2.54 16.83
N ASN A 105 8.22 -1.30 16.58
CA ASN A 105 8.56 -0.82 15.22
C ASN A 105 9.76 -1.57 14.59
N ASP A 106 10.61 -2.18 15.41
CA ASP A 106 11.86 -2.81 14.97
C ASP A 106 11.73 -4.33 14.73
N HIS A 107 10.52 -4.83 14.49
CA HIS A 107 10.24 -6.25 14.27
C HIS A 107 9.97 -6.54 12.79
N SER A 108 10.61 -7.58 12.27
CA SER A 108 10.31 -8.21 10.97
C SER A 108 8.96 -8.95 10.99
N GLU A 109 8.44 -9.33 9.83
CA GLU A 109 7.21 -10.11 9.71
C GLU A 109 7.22 -11.36 10.60
N LYS A 110 8.32 -12.13 10.56
CA LYS A 110 8.50 -13.34 11.38
C LYS A 110 8.49 -13.03 12.88
N GLN A 111 9.14 -11.96 13.31
CA GLN A 111 9.16 -11.59 14.73
C GLN A 111 7.77 -11.11 15.20
N LEU A 112 7.00 -10.44 14.34
CA LEU A 112 5.60 -10.10 14.64
C LEU A 112 4.72 -11.36 14.75
N GLU A 113 5.00 -12.37 13.92
CA GLU A 113 4.32 -13.67 13.98
C GLU A 113 4.62 -14.39 15.29
N ASP A 114 5.90 -14.51 15.64
CA ASP A 114 6.36 -15.15 16.88
C ASP A 114 5.73 -14.47 18.10
N LEU A 115 5.68 -13.13 18.10
CA LEU A 115 5.08 -12.35 19.19
C LEU A 115 3.56 -12.53 19.27
N LEU A 116 2.88 -12.69 18.14
CA LEU A 116 1.46 -13.05 18.12
C LEU A 116 1.24 -14.45 18.68
N GLN A 117 2.03 -15.45 18.25
CA GLN A 117 1.94 -16.81 18.75
C GLN A 117 2.21 -16.89 20.27
N GLN A 118 3.19 -16.15 20.77
CA GLN A 118 3.45 -16.04 22.22
C GLN A 118 2.26 -15.48 22.99
N ARG A 119 1.62 -14.41 22.49
CA ARG A 119 0.42 -13.84 23.13
C ARG A 119 -0.77 -14.78 23.11
N ILE A 120 -0.91 -15.56 22.03
CA ILE A 120 -1.94 -16.60 21.92
C ILE A 120 -1.72 -17.66 22.99
N ALA A 121 -0.50 -18.21 23.09
CA ALA A 121 -0.17 -19.23 24.08
C ALA A 121 -0.39 -18.73 25.52
N GLN A 122 -0.08 -17.47 25.79
CA GLN A 122 -0.36 -16.85 27.10
C GLN A 122 -1.86 -16.75 27.39
N GLU A 123 -2.69 -16.27 26.46
CA GLU A 123 -4.14 -16.21 26.66
C GLU A 123 -4.76 -17.61 26.83
N GLU A 124 -4.27 -18.62 26.12
CA GLU A 124 -4.74 -20.00 26.27
C GLU A 124 -4.38 -20.58 27.64
N ALA A 125 -3.18 -20.27 28.15
CA ALA A 125 -2.75 -20.66 29.48
C ALA A 125 -3.60 -19.99 30.58
N ASP A 126 -3.87 -18.68 30.44
CA ASP A 126 -4.62 -17.91 31.44
C ASP A 126 -6.12 -18.27 31.46
N SER A 127 -6.71 -18.53 30.30
CA SER A 127 -8.13 -18.83 30.16
C SER A 127 -8.47 -20.33 30.23
N GLY A 128 -7.47 -21.20 30.10
CA GLY A 128 -7.62 -22.65 30.05
C GLY A 128 -8.41 -23.16 28.83
N LYS A 129 -8.60 -22.32 27.81
CA LYS A 129 -9.39 -22.61 26.60
C LYS A 129 -8.66 -22.14 25.36
N ALA A 130 -8.81 -22.89 24.27
CA ALA A 130 -8.30 -22.48 22.96
C ALA A 130 -8.93 -21.15 22.53
N ILE A 131 -8.12 -20.27 21.95
CA ILE A 131 -8.60 -18.95 21.49
C ILE A 131 -9.58 -19.10 20.34
N ASN A 132 -10.68 -18.34 20.39
CA ASN A 132 -11.60 -18.27 19.27
C ASN A 132 -11.12 -17.28 18.19
N ARG A 133 -11.75 -17.35 17.01
CA ARG A 133 -11.44 -16.46 15.88
C ARG A 133 -11.55 -14.97 16.21
N SER A 134 -12.47 -14.57 17.09
CA SER A 134 -12.67 -13.17 17.47
C SER A 134 -11.52 -12.66 18.36
N GLN A 135 -11.07 -13.47 19.32
CA GLN A 135 -9.90 -13.19 20.16
C GLN A 135 -8.64 -13.09 19.31
N TRP A 136 -8.42 -14.06 18.41
CA TRP A 136 -7.30 -14.03 17.48
C TRP A 136 -7.24 -12.74 16.65
N MET A 137 -8.38 -12.32 16.08
CA MET A 137 -8.47 -11.06 15.33
C MET A 137 -8.18 -9.83 16.20
N LYS A 138 -8.58 -9.84 17.48
CA LYS A 138 -8.26 -8.75 18.43
C LYS A 138 -6.76 -8.70 18.74
N LEU A 139 -6.13 -9.84 18.98
CA LEU A 139 -4.70 -9.95 19.23
C LEU A 139 -3.91 -9.47 18.01
N SER A 140 -4.21 -9.99 16.82
CA SER A 140 -3.61 -9.52 15.55
C SER A 140 -3.75 -8.00 15.37
N ARG A 141 -4.94 -7.43 15.54
CA ARG A 141 -5.14 -5.96 15.46
C ARG A 141 -4.29 -5.20 16.48
N THR A 142 -4.05 -5.78 17.64
CA THR A 142 -3.23 -5.18 18.69
C THR A 142 -1.76 -5.19 18.30
N ILE A 143 -1.26 -6.26 17.66
CA ILE A 143 0.09 -6.32 17.07
C ILE A 143 0.26 -5.19 16.05
N TRP A 144 -0.63 -5.10 15.06
CA TRP A 144 -0.59 -4.05 14.04
C TRP A 144 -0.67 -2.63 14.63
N ARG A 145 -1.44 -2.45 15.70
CA ARG A 145 -1.51 -1.16 16.40
C ARG A 145 -0.20 -0.82 17.11
N ASN A 146 0.42 -1.79 17.77
CA ASN A 146 1.64 -1.59 18.56
C ASN A 146 2.87 -1.41 17.65
N CYS A 147 2.89 -2.01 16.46
CA CYS A 147 3.91 -1.74 15.44
C CYS A 147 3.72 -0.39 14.74
N GLY A 148 2.63 0.32 15.06
CA GLY A 148 2.37 1.65 14.56
C GLY A 148 1.76 1.71 13.17
N ALA A 149 1.25 0.58 12.65
CA ALA A 149 0.66 0.51 11.33
C ALA A 149 -0.52 1.47 11.20
N LEU A 150 -0.59 2.13 10.05
CA LEU A 150 -1.68 3.02 9.70
C LEU A 150 -3.01 2.26 9.68
N LYS A 151 -4.09 2.91 10.13
CA LYS A 151 -5.44 2.36 10.06
C LYS A 151 -6.11 2.73 8.74
N THR A 152 -6.77 1.78 8.10
CA THR A 152 -7.54 2.00 6.86
C THR A 152 -8.57 3.13 7.00
N ASP A 153 -9.30 3.17 8.11
CA ASP A 153 -10.30 4.21 8.36
C ASP A 153 -9.67 5.60 8.43
N ARG A 154 -8.43 5.70 8.94
CA ARG A 154 -7.73 6.98 9.01
C ARG A 154 -7.41 7.52 7.62
N ILE A 155 -7.02 6.66 6.67
CA ILE A 155 -6.82 7.06 5.27
C ILE A 155 -8.10 7.65 4.69
N ARG A 156 -9.25 7.01 4.94
CA ARG A 156 -10.55 7.51 4.47
C ARG A 156 -10.89 8.86 5.10
N THR A 157 -10.73 9.02 6.40
CA THR A 157 -11.01 10.29 7.09
C THR A 157 -10.13 11.42 6.58
N GLU A 158 -8.83 11.17 6.40
CA GLU A 158 -7.87 12.15 5.88
C GLU A 158 -8.17 12.51 4.42
N PHE A 159 -8.55 11.53 3.60
CA PHE A 159 -8.99 11.76 2.23
C PHE A 159 -10.23 12.67 2.19
N ILE A 160 -11.26 12.37 2.98
CA ILE A 160 -12.48 13.20 3.06
C ILE A 160 -12.16 14.62 3.56
N ARG A 161 -11.21 14.76 4.49
CA ARG A 161 -10.78 16.08 4.99
C ARG A 161 -10.15 16.89 3.86
N LEU A 162 -9.22 16.30 3.11
CA LEU A 162 -8.57 16.94 1.98
C LEU A 162 -9.56 17.29 0.86
N THR A 163 -10.44 16.36 0.48
CA THR A 163 -11.40 16.63 -0.60
C THR A 163 -12.40 17.73 -0.24
N LYS A 164 -12.76 17.87 1.04
CA LYS A 164 -13.54 19.03 1.51
C LYS A 164 -12.76 20.34 1.43
N GLN A 165 -11.46 20.32 1.75
CA GLN A 165 -10.61 21.50 1.72
C GLN A 165 -10.41 22.05 0.31
N ILE A 166 -10.33 21.18 -0.70
CA ILE A 166 -10.19 21.56 -2.12
C ILE A 166 -11.55 21.70 -2.83
N GLU A 167 -12.64 21.89 -2.09
CA GLU A 167 -14.00 22.10 -2.62
C GLU A 167 -14.55 20.96 -3.49
N LEU A 168 -14.12 19.72 -3.23
CA LEU A 168 -14.54 18.49 -3.91
C LEU A 168 -15.24 17.48 -2.96
N PRO A 169 -16.27 17.89 -2.18
CA PRO A 169 -16.87 17.06 -1.13
C PRO A 169 -17.55 15.76 -1.63
N GLN A 170 -17.87 15.68 -2.92
CA GLN A 170 -18.44 14.49 -3.56
C GLN A 170 -17.45 13.31 -3.60
N PHE A 171 -16.15 13.57 -3.52
CA PHE A 171 -15.13 12.53 -3.47
C PHE A 171 -14.92 12.07 -2.04
N THR A 172 -15.62 11.01 -1.65
CA THR A 172 -15.60 10.48 -0.26
C THR A 172 -14.85 9.17 -0.09
N ALA A 173 -14.31 8.60 -1.18
CA ALA A 173 -13.70 7.28 -1.17
C ALA A 173 -12.29 7.30 -1.77
N PRO A 174 -11.25 6.84 -1.03
CA PRO A 174 -9.90 6.65 -1.58
C PRO A 174 -9.85 5.71 -2.80
N LYS A 175 -10.89 4.89 -3.00
CA LYS A 175 -11.05 4.04 -4.19
C LYS A 175 -11.00 4.86 -5.50
N SER A 176 -11.38 6.13 -5.46
CA SER A 176 -11.30 7.02 -6.63
C SER A 176 -9.86 7.20 -7.12
N LEU A 177 -8.85 7.19 -6.24
CA LEU A 177 -7.42 7.23 -6.63
C LEU A 177 -7.03 5.98 -7.42
N ARG A 178 -7.54 4.81 -7.01
CA ARG A 178 -7.34 3.57 -7.74
C ARG A 178 -8.07 3.56 -9.09
N HIS A 179 -9.25 4.19 -9.18
CA HIS A 179 -9.92 4.37 -10.47
C HIS A 179 -9.13 5.30 -11.39
N LEU A 180 -8.60 6.39 -10.84
CA LEU A 180 -7.71 7.30 -11.57
C LEU A 180 -6.49 6.56 -12.14
N PHE A 181 -5.83 5.74 -11.31
CA PHE A 181 -4.72 4.89 -11.73
C PHE A 181 -5.11 3.96 -12.89
N ALA A 182 -6.24 3.26 -12.77
CA ALA A 182 -6.71 2.34 -13.81
C ALA A 182 -6.99 3.04 -15.13
N THR A 183 -7.60 4.24 -15.08
CA THR A 183 -7.83 5.08 -16.26
C THR A 183 -6.52 5.55 -16.87
N CYS A 184 -5.53 5.96 -16.05
CA CYS A 184 -4.22 6.37 -16.56
C CYS A 184 -3.51 5.24 -17.30
N LEU A 185 -3.58 3.99 -16.80
CA LEU A 185 -3.02 2.85 -17.51
C LEU A 185 -3.76 2.58 -18.84
N GLN A 186 -5.08 2.76 -18.87
CA GLN A 186 -5.86 2.62 -20.11
C GLN A 186 -5.49 3.70 -21.14
N ASP A 187 -5.42 4.97 -20.73
CA ASP A 187 -5.10 6.10 -21.59
C ASP A 187 -3.65 6.04 -22.09
N GLY A 188 -2.74 5.52 -21.26
CA GLY A 188 -1.34 5.27 -21.62
C GLY A 188 -1.12 4.05 -22.51
N ASN A 189 -2.18 3.41 -23.01
CA ASN A 189 -2.13 2.20 -23.84
C ASN A 189 -1.31 1.06 -23.21
N VAL A 190 -1.38 0.93 -21.88
CA VAL A 190 -0.74 -0.17 -21.16
C VAL A 190 -1.46 -1.47 -21.52
N ASP A 191 -0.66 -2.50 -21.76
CA ASP A 191 -1.15 -3.82 -22.11
C ASP A 191 -2.22 -4.30 -21.09
N PRO A 192 -3.38 -4.81 -21.56
CA PRO A 192 -4.46 -5.24 -20.68
C PRO A 192 -4.07 -6.29 -19.64
N LEU A 193 -3.14 -7.19 -19.95
CA LEU A 193 -2.62 -8.18 -19.01
C LEU A 193 -1.80 -7.48 -17.92
N ILE A 194 -0.87 -6.61 -18.31
CA ILE A 194 -0.06 -5.82 -17.36
C ILE A 194 -0.97 -4.98 -16.45
N ARG A 195 -1.97 -4.31 -17.01
CA ARG A 195 -2.95 -3.54 -16.24
C ARG A 195 -3.72 -4.42 -15.25
N SER A 196 -4.16 -5.60 -15.66
CA SER A 196 -4.87 -6.55 -14.80
C SER A 196 -4.01 -7.05 -13.64
N GLU A 197 -2.75 -7.38 -13.93
CA GLU A 197 -1.74 -7.78 -12.95
C GLU A 197 -1.45 -6.68 -11.94
N LEU A 198 -1.19 -5.44 -12.39
CA LEU A 198 -0.94 -4.28 -11.52
C LEU A 198 -2.15 -3.97 -10.62
N MET A 199 -3.35 -4.16 -11.15
CA MET A 199 -4.58 -4.02 -10.37
C MET A 199 -4.81 -5.21 -9.43
N GLY A 200 -4.11 -6.34 -9.56
CA GLY A 200 -4.37 -7.53 -8.75
C GLY A 200 -5.79 -8.08 -8.95
N HIS A 201 -6.30 -7.94 -10.17
CA HIS A 201 -7.48 -8.69 -10.60
C HIS A 201 -7.08 -10.16 -10.75
N SER A 202 -8.01 -11.09 -10.54
CA SER A 202 -7.75 -12.48 -10.92
C SER A 202 -7.47 -12.49 -12.41
N THR A 203 -6.41 -13.15 -12.85
CA THR A 203 -6.11 -13.39 -14.27
C THR A 203 -6.24 -14.88 -14.63
N SER A 204 -6.23 -15.78 -13.65
CA SER A 204 -6.53 -17.22 -13.83
C SER A 204 -8.02 -17.54 -13.86
N ALA A 205 -8.42 -18.38 -14.82
CA ALA A 205 -9.80 -18.80 -15.10
C ALA A 205 -10.53 -19.54 -13.96
N THR A 206 -9.86 -19.83 -12.84
CA THR A 206 -10.39 -20.64 -11.73
C THR A 206 -11.43 -19.94 -10.87
N ASN A 207 -11.54 -18.60 -10.92
CA ASN A 207 -12.48 -17.82 -10.13
C ASN A 207 -13.50 -17.11 -11.04
N GLY A 208 -14.61 -17.81 -11.33
CA GLY A 208 -15.59 -17.50 -12.38
C GLY A 208 -16.48 -16.26 -12.22
N ALA A 209 -15.92 -15.08 -11.96
CA ALA A 209 -16.75 -13.86 -11.92
C ALA A 209 -16.14 -12.60 -12.58
N SER A 210 -14.98 -12.66 -13.24
CA SER A 210 -14.39 -11.45 -13.86
C SER A 210 -13.20 -11.80 -14.76
N HIS A 211 -13.40 -12.37 -15.96
CA HIS A 211 -12.27 -12.61 -16.87
C HIS A 211 -12.54 -12.20 -18.30
N GLY A 212 -11.91 -11.10 -18.71
CA GLY A 212 -11.85 -10.67 -20.11
C GLY A 212 -10.64 -11.20 -20.88
N LEU A 213 -9.67 -11.86 -20.22
CA LEU A 213 -8.39 -12.26 -20.84
C LEU A 213 -8.16 -13.77 -20.95
N GLY A 214 -8.97 -14.61 -20.28
CA GLY A 214 -8.98 -16.06 -20.45
C GLY A 214 -7.61 -16.75 -20.39
N MET A 215 -7.35 -17.66 -21.34
CA MET A 215 -6.10 -18.45 -21.41
C MET A 215 -4.84 -17.60 -21.64
N THR A 216 -4.97 -16.40 -22.22
CA THR A 216 -3.82 -15.52 -22.51
C THR A 216 -3.03 -15.18 -21.26
N ALA A 217 -3.72 -14.98 -20.14
CA ALA A 217 -3.12 -14.77 -18.83
C ALA A 217 -2.40 -16.00 -18.24
N THR A 218 -2.71 -17.19 -18.72
CA THR A 218 -2.10 -18.45 -18.24
C THR A 218 -0.81 -18.76 -18.99
N TYR A 219 -0.71 -18.38 -20.27
CA TYR A 219 0.45 -18.67 -21.11
C TYR A 219 1.40 -17.49 -21.32
N THR A 220 0.97 -16.27 -20.97
CA THR A 220 1.76 -15.05 -21.18
C THR A 220 2.22 -14.51 -19.83
N HIS A 221 3.52 -14.30 -19.69
CA HIS A 221 4.10 -13.64 -18.53
C HIS A 221 4.78 -12.35 -18.96
N SER A 222 4.41 -11.25 -18.30
CA SER A 222 5.04 -9.95 -18.55
C SER A 222 6.31 -9.82 -17.71
N ARG A 223 7.44 -9.50 -18.35
CA ARG A 223 8.70 -9.26 -17.66
C ARG A 223 8.58 -8.01 -16.75
N PRO A 224 9.19 -7.99 -15.56
CA PRO A 224 9.15 -6.83 -14.66
C PRO A 224 9.61 -5.52 -15.33
N GLU A 225 10.60 -5.58 -16.21
CA GLU A 225 11.13 -4.43 -16.94
C GLU A 225 10.08 -3.85 -17.90
N THR A 226 9.34 -4.72 -18.60
CA THR A 226 8.26 -4.29 -19.49
C THR A 226 7.14 -3.62 -18.70
N LYS A 227 6.77 -4.18 -17.53
CA LYS A 227 5.80 -3.56 -16.63
C LYS A 227 6.25 -2.17 -16.19
N ARG A 228 7.51 -2.05 -15.77
CA ARG A 228 8.11 -0.77 -15.33
C ARG A 228 8.10 0.26 -16.46
N GLN A 229 8.50 -0.13 -17.66
CA GLN A 229 8.56 0.76 -18.82
C GLN A 229 7.16 1.29 -19.17
N GLN A 230 6.17 0.40 -19.31
CA GLN A 230 4.80 0.82 -19.65
C GLN A 230 4.17 1.66 -18.53
N LEU A 231 4.40 1.30 -17.26
CA LEU A 231 3.95 2.09 -16.11
C LEU A 231 4.54 3.49 -16.11
N SER A 232 5.86 3.61 -16.29
CA SER A 232 6.57 4.90 -16.34
C SER A 232 6.07 5.76 -17.50
N GLN A 233 5.85 5.15 -18.67
CA GLN A 233 5.34 5.84 -19.86
C GLN A 233 3.91 6.36 -19.65
N ALA A 234 3.02 5.53 -19.10
CA ALA A 234 1.63 5.91 -18.82
C ALA A 234 1.54 7.05 -17.79
N LEU A 235 2.45 7.09 -16.82
CA LEU A 235 2.49 8.11 -15.77
C LEU A 235 3.32 9.35 -16.14
N MET A 236 4.01 9.36 -17.28
CA MET A 236 4.96 10.41 -17.67
C MET A 236 4.34 11.81 -17.72
N ILE A 237 3.12 11.92 -18.23
CA ILE A 237 2.43 13.21 -18.42
C ILE A 237 1.68 13.68 -17.16
N ARG A 238 1.79 12.94 -16.05
CA ARG A 238 0.98 13.19 -14.84
C ARG A 238 1.64 14.25 -13.95
N PRO A 239 0.87 15.27 -13.50
CA PRO A 239 1.32 16.22 -12.48
C PRO A 239 1.92 15.58 -11.22
N ALA A 240 1.48 14.37 -10.85
CA ALA A 240 1.98 13.66 -9.68
C ALA A 240 3.51 13.45 -9.69
N ARG A 241 4.14 13.25 -10.86
CA ARG A 241 5.60 13.10 -10.96
C ARG A 241 6.32 14.40 -10.67
N GLU A 242 5.86 15.49 -11.28
CA GLU A 242 6.42 16.82 -11.09
C GLU A 242 6.32 17.25 -9.62
N ILE A 243 5.15 17.08 -9.00
CA ILE A 243 4.93 17.45 -7.59
C ILE A 243 5.76 16.57 -6.65
N ALA A 244 5.90 15.27 -6.95
CA ALA A 244 6.77 14.38 -6.19
C ALA A 244 8.24 14.83 -6.22
N ASN A 245 8.74 15.28 -7.38
CA ASN A 245 10.09 15.83 -7.49
C ASN A 245 10.26 17.13 -6.69
N THR A 246 9.26 18.02 -6.75
CA THR A 246 9.27 19.27 -5.96
C THR A 246 9.29 18.97 -4.47
N TRP A 247 8.39 18.09 -3.99
CA TRP A 247 8.33 17.68 -2.59
C TRP A 247 9.62 16.98 -2.13
N PHE A 248 10.19 16.11 -2.97
CA PHE A 248 11.46 15.45 -2.69
C PHE A 248 12.59 16.47 -2.54
N SER A 249 12.65 17.46 -3.43
CA SER A 249 13.67 18.51 -3.40
C SER A 249 13.56 19.42 -2.18
N SER A 250 12.34 19.73 -1.74
CA SER A 250 12.11 20.55 -0.53
C SER A 250 12.41 19.80 0.78
N THR A 251 12.22 18.48 0.79
CA THR A 251 12.35 17.66 2.01
C THR A 251 13.75 17.05 2.16
N SER A 252 14.52 16.97 1.07
CA SER A 252 15.90 16.47 1.07
C SER A 252 16.95 17.54 1.41
N GLN A 253 16.55 18.81 1.49
CA GLN A 253 17.40 19.93 1.94
C GLN A 253 17.32 20.08 3.46
#